data_AF-A0A955WNV4-F1
#
_entry.id   AF-A0A955WNV4-F1
#
_cell.length_a   1.000
_cell.length_b   1.000
_cell.length_c   1.000
_cell.angle_alpha   90.00
_cell.angle_beta   90.00
_cell.angle_gamma   90.00
#
_symmetry.space_group_name_H-M   'P 1'
#
loop_
_entity.id
_entity.type
_entity.pdbx_description
1 polymer ?
#
loop_
_entity_poly.entity_id
_entity_poly.type
_entity_poly.pdbx_seq_one_letter_code
_entity_poly.pdbx_strand_id
1 'polypeptide(L)'
;MRNPYLTRLYTTMSPSEMSADPIFEFNRDLEDVDSLRRATRYIGCSGDVTIETPVGARYNGTNASNPDAIVRQNGETVRGDGPAALRIERVMAAGQPETIVDNTALILARYNTPLPSGFDDGGAEGEGE
;
A
#
# COMPACT_ATOMS: atom_id res chain seq x y z
N MET A 1 -11.88 -31.09 -4.38
CA MET A 1 -12.24 -29.66 -4.30
C MET A 1 -11.07 -28.85 -4.81
N ARG A 2 -11.31 -27.85 -5.67
CA ARG A 2 -10.28 -26.92 -6.16
C ARG A 2 -10.55 -25.59 -5.49
N ASN A 3 -9.65 -25.17 -4.60
CA ASN A 3 -9.77 -23.88 -3.92
C ASN A 3 -9.32 -22.80 -4.91
N PRO A 4 -10.20 -21.85 -5.30
CA PRO A 4 -9.84 -20.82 -6.28
C PRO A 4 -8.90 -19.75 -5.70
N TYR A 5 -8.75 -19.70 -4.37
CA TYR A 5 -7.94 -18.71 -3.66
C TYR A 5 -6.67 -19.32 -3.05
N LEU A 6 -5.58 -18.54 -3.06
CA LEU A 6 -4.31 -18.86 -2.43
C LEU A 6 -4.23 -18.18 -1.05
N THR A 7 -4.12 -18.98 0.02
CA THR A 7 -3.90 -18.48 1.37
C THR A 7 -2.39 -18.39 1.64
N ARG A 8 -1.87 -17.20 1.95
CA ARG A 8 -0.45 -16.99 2.30
C ARG A 8 -0.32 -16.67 3.78
N LEU A 9 0.42 -17.50 4.51
CA LEU A 9 0.85 -17.21 5.88
C LEU A 9 2.22 -16.56 5.85
N TYR A 10 2.39 -15.45 6.56
CA TYR A 10 3.69 -14.87 6.87
C TYR A 10 3.79 -14.72 8.39
N THR A 11 4.78 -15.37 8.99
CA THR A 11 5.07 -15.27 10.42
C THR A 11 6.55 -14.97 10.60
N THR A 12 6.86 -14.13 11.57
CA THR A 12 8.24 -13.87 12.03
C THR A 12 8.60 -14.72 13.26
N MET A 13 7.67 -15.54 13.74
CA MET A 13 7.83 -16.41 14.90
C MET A 13 8.64 -17.65 14.51
N SER A 14 9.57 -18.07 15.38
CA SER A 14 10.33 -19.29 15.14
C SER A 14 9.44 -20.54 15.29
N PRO A 15 9.72 -21.66 14.59
CA PRO A 15 8.89 -22.87 14.71
C PRO A 15 8.78 -23.40 16.14
N SER A 16 9.81 -23.21 16.96
CA SER A 16 9.82 -23.58 18.39
C SER A 16 8.92 -22.71 19.27
N GLU A 17 8.61 -21.49 18.83
CA GLU A 17 7.71 -20.58 19.52
C GLU A 17 6.25 -20.74 19.07
N MET A 18 6.02 -21.46 17.96
CA MET A 18 4.67 -21.79 17.49
C MET A 18 4.06 -22.90 18.37
N SER A 19 3.45 -22.51 19.48
CA SER A 19 2.76 -23.44 20.39
C SER A 19 1.40 -23.90 19.88
N ALA A 20 0.88 -23.28 18.82
CA ALA A 20 -0.37 -23.63 18.17
C ALA A 20 -0.25 -23.42 16.66
N ASP A 21 -0.74 -24.39 15.90
CA ASP A 21 -0.82 -24.28 14.45
C ASP A 21 -1.89 -23.24 14.06
N PRO A 22 -1.60 -22.34 13.10
CA PRO A 22 -2.61 -21.44 12.58
C PRO A 22 -3.67 -22.22 11.81
N ILE A 23 -4.93 -22.06 12.22
CA ILE A 23 -6.09 -22.58 11.50
C ILE A 23 -6.45 -21.58 10.41
N PHE A 24 -6.58 -22.04 9.17
CA PHE A 24 -7.08 -21.22 8.07
C PHE A 24 -8.57 -21.47 7.88
N GLU A 25 -9.39 -20.47 8.19
CA GLU A 25 -10.81 -20.48 7.89
C GLU A 25 -11.11 -19.55 6.72
N PHE A 26 -12.06 -19.92 5.88
CA PHE A 26 -12.51 -19.08 4.77
C PHE A 26 -13.74 -18.28 5.22
N ASN A 27 -13.58 -16.96 5.29
CA ASN A 27 -14.68 -16.04 5.53
C ASN A 27 -15.31 -15.63 4.19
N ARG A 28 -16.57 -16.04 3.97
CA ARG A 28 -17.31 -15.80 2.73
C ARG A 28 -17.87 -14.38 2.61
N ASP A 29 -17.89 -13.64 3.71
CA ASP A 29 -18.45 -12.28 3.77
C ASP A 29 -17.41 -11.21 3.39
N LEU A 30 -16.14 -11.62 3.22
CA LEU A 30 -15.09 -10.74 2.76
C LEU A 30 -15.19 -10.45 1.27
N GLU A 31 -14.85 -9.23 0.91
CA GLU A 31 -14.70 -8.82 -0.48
C GLU A 31 -13.51 -9.51 -1.14
N ASP A 32 -13.58 -9.66 -2.46
CA ASP A 32 -12.46 -10.15 -3.25
C ASP A 32 -11.30 -9.15 -3.24
N VAL A 33 -10.10 -9.65 -2.97
CA VAL A 33 -8.87 -8.84 -3.01
C VAL A 33 -8.18 -9.05 -4.35
N ASP A 34 -7.97 -7.95 -5.10
CA ASP A 34 -7.22 -8.03 -6.36
C ASP A 34 -5.77 -8.47 -6.10
N SER A 35 -5.34 -9.49 -6.83
CA SER A 35 -3.97 -9.99 -6.83
C SER A 35 -3.00 -9.04 -7.56
N LEU A 36 -3.52 -8.17 -8.43
CA LEU A 36 -2.73 -7.22 -9.21
C LEU A 36 -2.57 -5.91 -8.46
N ARG A 37 -1.34 -5.59 -8.09
CA ARG A 37 -0.99 -4.25 -7.56
C ARG A 37 -0.69 -3.33 -8.73
N ARG A 38 -1.62 -2.42 -9.03
CA ARG A 38 -1.49 -1.43 -10.11
C ARG A 38 -1.21 -0.04 -9.54
N ALA A 39 -0.44 0.74 -10.28
CA ALA A 39 -0.20 2.16 -10.04
C ALA A 39 -0.03 2.86 -11.40
N THR A 40 -0.37 4.14 -11.46
CA THR A 40 -0.23 4.97 -12.65
C THR A 40 1.07 5.75 -12.56
N ARG A 41 1.86 5.77 -13.64
CA ARG A 41 3.10 6.56 -13.72
C ARG A 41 2.93 7.70 -14.70
N TYR A 42 3.16 8.92 -14.22
CA TYR A 42 3.20 10.16 -14.99
C TYR A 42 4.65 10.53 -15.24
N ILE A 43 4.99 10.83 -16.49
CA ILE A 43 6.35 11.20 -16.90
C ILE A 43 6.25 12.55 -17.61
N GLY A 44 6.76 13.60 -16.98
CA GLY A 44 6.82 14.95 -17.54
C GLY A 44 7.90 15.08 -18.61
N CYS A 45 7.74 16.07 -19.49
CA CYS A 45 8.71 16.36 -20.55
C CYS A 45 10.09 16.77 -20.01
N SER A 46 10.15 17.35 -18.80
CA SER A 46 11.36 17.71 -18.06
C SER A 46 12.07 16.51 -17.42
N GLY A 47 11.47 15.31 -17.48
CA GLY A 47 11.99 14.10 -16.84
C GLY A 47 11.49 13.84 -15.42
N ASP A 48 10.61 14.71 -14.89
CA ASP A 48 9.96 14.49 -13.60
C ASP A 48 9.01 13.30 -13.65
N VAL A 49 9.02 12.48 -12.61
CA VAL A 49 8.20 11.26 -12.53
C VAL A 49 7.36 11.27 -11.27
N THR A 50 6.06 11.09 -11.43
CA THR A 50 5.12 10.88 -10.31
C THR A 50 4.43 9.54 -10.47
N ILE A 51 4.34 8.77 -9.39
CA ILE A 51 3.62 7.49 -9.36
C ILE A 51 2.42 7.66 -8.44
N GLU A 52 1.23 7.44 -8.97
CA GLU A 52 -0.04 7.51 -8.25
C GLU A 52 -0.60 6.12 -8.00
N THR A 53 -1.04 5.88 -6.76
CA THR A 53 -1.71 4.63 -6.37
C THR A 53 -3.22 4.78 -6.46
N PRO A 54 -4.00 3.67 -6.51
CA PRO A 54 -5.45 3.73 -6.55
C PRO A 54 -6.10 4.43 -5.34
N VAL A 55 -5.37 4.53 -4.22
CA VAL A 55 -5.84 5.23 -3.02
C VAL A 55 -5.52 6.73 -3.04
N GLY A 56 -4.89 7.23 -4.11
CA GLY A 56 -4.54 8.64 -4.31
C GLY A 56 -3.18 9.05 -3.75
N ALA A 57 -2.41 8.13 -3.15
CA ALA A 57 -1.05 8.45 -2.69
C ALA A 57 -0.12 8.65 -3.90
N ARG A 58 0.63 9.76 -3.89
CA ARG A 58 1.52 10.20 -4.99
C ARG A 58 2.98 10.25 -4.54
N TYR A 59 3.78 9.39 -5.15
CA TYR A 59 5.20 9.21 -4.86
C TYR A 59 6.05 9.90 -5.92
N ASN A 60 7.16 10.48 -5.49
CA ASN A 60 8.20 10.90 -6.41
C ASN A 60 8.92 9.66 -6.96
N GLY A 61 8.79 9.42 -8.26
CA GLY A 61 9.42 8.31 -8.97
C GLY A 61 10.86 8.58 -9.40
N THR A 62 11.37 9.79 -9.16
CA THR A 62 12.77 10.14 -9.38
C THR A 62 13.59 9.66 -8.18
N ASN A 63 14.30 8.53 -8.34
CA ASN A 63 15.03 7.83 -7.27
C ASN A 63 15.90 8.72 -6.37
N ALA A 64 16.47 9.81 -6.90
CA ALA A 64 17.34 10.71 -6.13
C ALA A 64 16.60 11.54 -5.06
N SER A 65 15.28 11.70 -5.18
CA SER A 65 14.49 12.63 -4.36
C SER A 65 13.43 11.93 -3.51
N ASN A 66 13.32 10.61 -3.56
CA ASN A 66 12.38 9.86 -2.75
C ASN A 66 13.01 9.44 -1.41
N PRO A 67 12.64 10.06 -0.28
CA PRO A 67 13.22 9.76 1.03
C PRO A 67 12.91 8.33 1.52
N ASP A 68 11.90 7.69 0.92
CA ASP A 68 11.47 6.34 1.27
C ASP A 68 11.87 5.30 0.21
N ALA A 69 12.76 5.68 -0.71
CA ALA A 69 13.34 4.74 -1.66
C ALA A 69 13.95 3.56 -0.91
N ILE A 70 13.57 2.34 -1.33
CA ILE A 70 14.18 1.12 -0.80
C ILE A 70 15.59 1.04 -1.37
N VAL A 71 16.59 1.23 -0.51
CA VAL A 71 18.00 1.31 -0.90
C VAL A 71 18.80 0.22 -0.21
N ARG A 72 19.91 -0.16 -0.84
CA ARG A 72 20.92 -1.01 -0.19
C ARG A 72 21.89 -0.12 0.57
N GLN A 73 21.98 -0.30 1.89
CA GLN A 73 22.96 0.37 2.74
C GLN A 73 23.70 -0.67 3.56
N ASN A 74 25.04 -0.68 3.49
CA ASN A 74 25.90 -1.62 4.24
C ASN A 74 25.50 -3.12 4.10
N GLY A 75 24.98 -3.52 2.94
CA GLY A 75 24.51 -4.89 2.68
C GLY A 75 23.04 -5.15 3.02
N GLU A 76 22.38 -4.25 3.75
CA GLU A 76 20.98 -4.38 4.15
C GLU A 76 20.03 -3.65 3.20
N THR A 77 18.81 -4.15 3.06
CA THR A 77 17.72 -3.46 2.37
C THR A 77 17.03 -2.56 3.38
N VAL A 78 17.22 -1.25 3.25
CA VAL A 78 16.65 -0.26 4.16
C VAL A 78 15.54 0.51 3.44
N ARG A 79 14.44 0.76 4.13
CA ARG A 79 13.35 1.65 3.71
C ARG A 79 13.36 2.87 4.63
N GLY A 80 12.93 4.02 4.12
CA GLY A 80 12.67 5.21 4.94
C GLY A 80 11.59 4.97 6.01
N ASP A 81 11.57 5.88 6.99
CA ASP A 81 10.68 5.79 8.15
C ASP A 81 9.20 6.02 7.77
N GLY A 82 8.29 5.31 8.42
CA GLY A 82 6.86 5.55 8.32
C GLY A 82 6.01 4.27 8.27
N PRO A 83 4.67 4.41 8.26
CA PRO A 83 3.77 3.27 8.21
C PRO A 83 3.94 2.50 6.90
N ALA A 84 4.10 1.17 7.03
CA ALA A 84 4.26 0.30 5.88
C ALA A 84 2.95 -0.17 5.27
N ALA A 85 1.92 -0.33 6.10
CA ALA A 85 0.60 -0.76 5.70
C ALA A 85 -0.34 0.44 5.69
N LEU A 86 -1.20 0.53 4.65
CA LEU A 86 -2.30 1.48 4.61
C LEU A 86 -3.25 1.27 5.78
N ARG A 87 -3.53 0.01 6.10
CA ARG A 87 -4.43 -0.42 7.16
C ARG A 87 -4.00 -1.79 7.68
N ILE A 88 -4.25 -2.04 8.97
CA ILE A 88 -4.07 -3.32 9.64
C ILE A 88 -5.43 -3.78 10.14
N GLU A 89 -5.87 -4.94 9.66
CA GLU A 89 -7.19 -5.50 9.98
C GLU A 89 -7.06 -6.88 10.62
N ARG A 90 -8.01 -7.16 11.51
CA ARG A 90 -8.25 -8.49 12.04
C ARG A 90 -9.47 -9.08 11.37
N VAL A 91 -9.25 -10.23 10.76
CA VAL A 91 -10.27 -11.00 10.04
C VAL A 91 -10.81 -12.08 10.97
N MET A 92 -12.14 -12.21 11.02
CA MET A 92 -12.86 -13.25 11.75
C MET A 92 -13.36 -14.33 10.78
N ALA A 93 -13.87 -15.45 11.32
CA ALA A 93 -14.43 -16.56 10.53
C ALA A 93 -15.66 -16.17 9.69
N ALA A 94 -16.39 -15.14 10.12
CA ALA A 94 -17.55 -14.57 9.44
C ALA A 94 -17.63 -13.07 9.74
N GLY A 95 -18.37 -12.33 8.91
CA GLY A 95 -18.55 -10.89 9.02
C GLY A 95 -17.42 -10.06 8.43
N GLN A 96 -17.51 -8.74 8.61
CA GLN A 96 -16.54 -7.79 8.09
C GLN A 96 -15.26 -7.73 8.94
N PRO A 97 -14.11 -7.32 8.37
CA PRO A 97 -12.88 -7.13 9.12
C PRO A 97 -13.02 -6.05 10.19
N GLU A 98 -12.33 -6.23 11.32
CA GLU A 98 -12.14 -5.19 12.31
C GLU A 98 -10.86 -4.41 11.98
N THR A 99 -10.96 -3.10 11.76
CA THR A 99 -9.78 -2.24 11.57
C THR A 99 -9.12 -1.96 12.92
N ILE A 100 -7.87 -2.42 13.08
CA ILE A 100 -7.06 -2.16 14.28
C ILE A 100 -6.29 -0.84 14.11
N VAL A 101 -5.74 -0.61 12.91
CA VAL A 101 -4.98 0.61 12.58
C VAL A 101 -5.33 1.06 11.18
N ASP A 102 -5.59 2.36 11.02
CA ASP A 102 -5.76 3.02 9.72
C ASP A 102 -4.73 4.14 9.57
N ASN A 103 -3.82 3.99 8.60
CA ASN A 103 -2.77 4.95 8.29
C ASN A 103 -3.09 5.78 7.04
N THR A 104 -4.31 5.70 6.49
CA THR A 104 -4.68 6.34 5.22
C THR A 104 -4.34 7.83 5.22
N ALA A 105 -4.76 8.57 6.25
CA ALA A 105 -4.49 10.01 6.35
C ALA A 105 -2.98 10.31 6.45
N LEU A 106 -2.22 9.50 7.20
CA LEU A 106 -0.78 9.69 7.36
C LEU A 106 -0.02 9.44 6.05
N ILE A 107 -0.42 8.40 5.32
CA ILE A 107 0.17 8.05 4.03
C ILE A 107 -0.15 9.11 2.99
N LEU A 108 -1.41 9.57 2.90
CA LEU A 108 -1.79 10.61 1.94
C LEU A 108 -1.12 11.96 2.26
N ALA A 109 -1.00 12.32 3.53
CA ALA A 109 -0.30 13.54 3.93
C ALA A 109 1.21 13.46 3.63
N ARG A 110 1.83 12.28 3.80
CA ARG A 110 3.26 12.07 3.51
C ARG A 110 3.54 12.02 2.01
N TYR A 111 2.68 11.35 1.24
CA TYR A 111 2.86 11.09 -0.19
C TYR A 111 1.87 11.91 -1.02
N ASN A 112 2.19 13.20 -1.17
CA ASN A 112 1.40 14.14 -1.95
C ASN A 112 2.27 14.84 -3.01
N THR A 113 3.05 14.06 -3.77
CA THR A 113 3.88 14.62 -4.84
C THR A 113 2.97 15.19 -5.93
N PRO A 114 3.16 16.45 -6.37
CA PRO A 114 2.41 17.01 -7.48
C PRO A 114 2.57 16.19 -8.77
N LEU A 115 1.57 16.24 -9.64
CA LEU A 115 1.72 15.69 -10.99
C LEU A 115 2.73 16.54 -11.78
N PRO A 116 3.46 15.95 -12.76
CA PRO A 116 4.31 16.73 -13.65
C PRO A 116 3.49 17.74 -14.45
N SER A 117 4.12 18.83 -14.88
CA SER A 117 3.48 19.85 -15.72
C SER A 117 2.90 19.22 -17.00
N GLY A 118 1.64 19.55 -17.31
CA GLY A 118 0.93 19.00 -18.48
C GLY A 118 0.03 17.80 -18.16
N PHE A 119 -0.09 17.41 -16.90
CA PHE A 119 -1.10 16.47 -16.42
C PHE A 119 -2.03 17.20 -15.45
N ASP A 120 -3.32 17.27 -15.78
CA ASP A 120 -4.33 17.84 -14.89
C ASP A 120 -4.62 16.87 -13.74
N ASP A 121 -4.63 17.39 -12.52
CA ASP A 121 -4.98 16.65 -11.30
C ASP A 121 -6.50 16.50 -11.11
N GLY A 122 -7.28 17.03 -12.05
CA GLY A 122 -8.73 17.04 -11.98
C GLY A 122 -9.27 17.82 -10.78
N GLY A 123 -8.49 18.78 -10.26
CA GLY A 123 -8.92 19.64 -9.16
C GLY A 123 -10.30 20.21 -9.42
N ALA A 124 -11.26 19.85 -8.57
CA ALA A 124 -12.54 20.53 -8.51
C ALA A 124 -12.26 21.96 -8.03
N GLU A 125 -12.10 22.89 -8.97
CA GLU A 125 -12.17 24.31 -8.66
C GLU A 125 -13.60 24.60 -8.21
N GLY A 126 -13.76 24.83 -6.91
CA GLY A 126 -15.04 25.21 -6.34
C GLY A 126 -15.49 26.53 -6.96
N GLU A 127 -16.71 26.53 -7.49
CA GLU A 127 -17.38 27.75 -7.90
C GLU A 127 -17.59 28.65 -6.67
N GLY A 128 -17.18 29.91 -6.82
CA GLY A 128 -17.44 30.96 -5.86
C GLY A 128 -17.01 32.29 -6.44
N GLU A 129 -17.90 32.92 -7.24
CA GLU A 129 -18.60 34.16 -6.85
C GLU A 129 -19.80 34.44 -7.77
#